data_AF-A0A0K9NKA7-F1
#
_entry.id   AF-A0A0K9NKA7-F1
#
_cell.length_a   1.000
_cell.length_b   1.000
_cell.length_c   1.000
_cell.angle_alpha   90.00
_cell.angle_beta   90.00
_cell.angle_gamma   90.00
#
_symmetry.space_group_name_H-M   'P 1'
#
loop_
_entity.id
_entity.type
_entity.pdbx_description
1 polymer ?
#
loop_
_entity_poly.entity_id
_entity_poly.type
_entity_poly.pdbx_seq_one_letter_code
_entity_poly.pdbx_strand_id
1 'polypeptide(L)'
;MNHFVRNFQDYIMFEVLEISWACFLEEMDASKDLDDLLAAHEKYLSSIALKSLLGERSQGIFKTLFLLGKSKFKKSERLKLGSQVHGGGKALMQIAGDVLRKMEEDLDSISKEYSSSLKVFISQLPLQHHVDLKFLLFRLNFTEYYSRFPPGKY
;
A
#
# COMPACT_ATOMS: atom_id res chain seq x y z
N MET A 1 -8.46 5.26 -1.35
CA MET A 1 -7.71 3.99 -1.49
C MET A 1 -7.10 3.82 -2.88
N ASN A 2 -7.86 3.87 -3.99
CA ASN A 2 -7.32 3.62 -5.33
C ASN A 2 -6.22 4.61 -5.77
N HIS A 3 -6.31 5.87 -5.36
CA HIS A 3 -5.26 6.87 -5.59
C HIS A 3 -3.90 6.41 -5.05
N PHE A 4 -3.86 5.94 -3.80
CA PHE A 4 -2.63 5.42 -3.19
C PHE A 4 -2.07 4.23 -3.98
N VAL A 5 -2.93 3.25 -4.27
CA VAL A 5 -2.51 2.02 -4.97
C VAL A 5 -1.91 2.34 -6.33
N ARG A 6 -2.59 3.18 -7.13
CA ARG A 6 -2.11 3.55 -8.47
C ARG A 6 -0.78 4.31 -8.39
N ASN A 7 -0.69 5.35 -7.56
CA ASN A 7 0.56 6.11 -7.41
C ASN A 7 1.72 5.25 -6.91
N PHE A 8 1.45 4.32 -6.00
CA PHE A 8 2.48 3.39 -5.51
C PHE A 8 2.91 2.40 -6.59
N GLN A 9 1.97 1.87 -7.37
CA GLN A 9 2.26 1.00 -8.53
C GLN A 9 3.08 1.74 -9.59
N ASP A 10 2.70 2.97 -9.93
CA ASP A 10 3.43 3.81 -10.89
C ASP A 10 4.85 4.12 -10.41
N TYR A 11 5.04 4.36 -9.11
CA TYR A 11 6.37 4.50 -8.52
C TYR A 11 7.21 3.22 -8.70
N ILE A 12 6.67 2.06 -8.36
CA ILE A 12 7.42 0.80 -8.51
C ILE A 12 7.77 0.53 -9.98
N MET A 13 6.83 0.74 -10.90
CA MET A 13 7.02 0.44 -12.31
C MET A 13 8.02 1.39 -12.97
N PHE A 14 7.79 2.71 -12.86
CA PHE A 14 8.57 3.71 -13.58
C PHE A 14 9.84 4.12 -12.83
N GLU A 15 9.76 4.43 -11.54
CA GLU A 15 10.89 5.00 -10.79
C GLU A 15 11.86 3.93 -10.27
N VAL A 16 11.34 2.74 -9.93
CA VAL A 16 12.16 1.66 -9.39
C VAL A 16 12.63 0.73 -10.47
N LEU A 17 11.72 0.08 -11.20
CA LEU A 17 12.08 -0.96 -12.16
C LEU A 17 12.70 -0.37 -13.43
N GLU A 18 12.00 0.54 -14.11
CA GLU A 18 12.46 1.06 -15.41
C GLU A 18 13.78 1.83 -15.30
N ILE A 19 13.91 2.76 -14.34
CA ILE A 19 15.17 3.49 -14.13
C ILE A 19 16.31 2.56 -13.71
N SER A 20 16.08 1.63 -12.76
CA SER A 20 17.16 0.74 -12.32
C SER A 20 17.61 -0.22 -13.43
N TRP A 21 16.68 -0.65 -14.30
CA TRP A 21 17.00 -1.47 -15.46
C TRP A 21 17.84 -0.71 -16.49
N ALA A 22 17.49 0.55 -16.78
CA ALA A 22 18.29 1.40 -17.68
C ALA A 22 19.73 1.56 -17.17
N CYS A 23 19.92 1.86 -15.87
CA CYS A 23 21.25 1.92 -15.27
C CYS A 23 22.00 0.58 -15.36
N PHE A 24 21.30 -0.53 -15.14
CA PHE A 24 21.92 -1.86 -15.23
C PHE A 24 22.38 -2.18 -16.66
N LEU A 25 21.60 -1.84 -17.68
CA LEU A 25 22.00 -2.02 -19.08
C LEU A 25 23.28 -1.25 -19.42
N GLU A 26 23.39 0.00 -18.98
CA GLU A 26 24.59 0.82 -19.18
C GLU A 26 25.83 0.20 -18.49
N GLU A 27 25.66 -0.30 -17.26
CA GLU A 27 26.75 -0.94 -16.50
C GLU A 27 27.14 -2.30 -17.08
N MET A 28 26.16 -3.05 -17.58
CA MET A 28 26.38 -4.31 -18.29
C MET A 28 27.17 -4.09 -19.58
N ASP A 29 26.80 -3.10 -20.40
CA ASP A 29 27.51 -2.78 -21.65
C ASP A 29 28.93 -2.25 -21.40
N ALA A 30 29.17 -1.62 -20.24
CA ALA A 30 30.48 -1.14 -19.83
C ALA A 30 31.38 -2.23 -19.19
N SER A 31 30.81 -3.36 -18.78
CA SER A 31 31.52 -4.45 -18.10
C SER A 31 32.54 -5.13 -19.02
N LYS A 32 33.74 -5.38 -18.50
CA LYS A 32 34.84 -5.99 -19.29
C LYS A 32 35.01 -7.47 -19.00
N ASP A 33 34.61 -7.90 -17.82
CA ASP A 33 34.69 -9.28 -17.36
C ASP A 33 33.44 -9.68 -16.57
N LEU A 34 33.43 -10.94 -16.12
CA LEU A 34 32.30 -11.52 -15.42
C LEU A 34 32.11 -10.94 -14.01
N ASP A 35 33.20 -10.50 -13.37
CA ASP A 35 33.14 -9.95 -12.02
C ASP A 35 32.52 -8.55 -12.05
N ASP A 36 32.87 -7.73 -13.06
CA ASP A 36 32.23 -6.45 -13.33
C ASP A 36 30.72 -6.63 -13.59
N LEU A 37 30.33 -7.63 -14.40
CA LEU A 37 28.93 -7.94 -14.68
C LEU A 37 28.17 -8.39 -13.43
N LEU A 38 28.79 -9.25 -12.61
CA LEU A 38 28.21 -9.73 -11.36
C LEU A 38 27.99 -8.57 -10.39
N ALA A 39 28.96 -7.67 -10.26
CA ALA A 39 28.86 -6.48 -9.41
C ALA A 39 27.74 -5.53 -9.88
N ALA A 40 27.62 -5.28 -11.19
CA ALA A 40 26.53 -4.50 -11.76
C ALA A 40 25.15 -5.11 -11.45
N HIS A 41 25.04 -6.45 -11.55
CA HIS A 41 23.81 -7.17 -11.26
C HIS A 41 23.45 -7.14 -9.77
N GLU A 42 24.42 -7.34 -8.85
CA GLU A 42 24.20 -7.23 -7.41
C GLU A 42 23.76 -5.81 -7.02
N LYS A 43 24.34 -4.79 -7.65
CA LYS A 43 23.96 -3.39 -7.46
C LYS A 43 22.53 -3.13 -7.96
N TYR A 44 22.15 -3.66 -9.13
CA TYR A 44 20.78 -3.60 -9.64
C TYR A 44 19.78 -4.22 -8.65
N LEU A 45 20.03 -5.45 -8.19
CA LEU A 45 19.17 -6.15 -7.23
C LEU A 45 19.06 -5.39 -5.90
N SER A 46 20.18 -4.89 -5.39
CA SER A 46 20.20 -4.09 -4.16
C SER A 46 19.40 -2.79 -4.31
N SER A 47 19.51 -2.12 -5.47
CA SER A 47 18.75 -0.92 -5.79
C SER A 47 17.25 -1.20 -5.81
N ILE A 48 16.78 -2.22 -6.54
CA ILE A 48 15.35 -2.53 -6.64
C ILE A 48 14.77 -2.95 -5.28
N ALA A 49 15.50 -3.74 -4.49
CA ALA A 49 15.04 -4.22 -3.18
C ALA A 49 14.91 -3.05 -2.20
N LEU A 50 15.89 -2.15 -2.19
CA LEU A 50 15.91 -0.98 -1.32
C LEU A 50 14.80 0.02 -1.72
N LYS A 51 14.71 0.38 -3.00
CA LYS A 51 13.72 1.33 -3.53
C LYS A 51 12.27 0.83 -3.46
N SER A 52 12.06 -0.49 -3.53
CA SER A 52 10.74 -1.14 -3.35
C SER A 52 10.33 -1.31 -1.88
N LEU A 53 11.12 -0.80 -0.93
CA LEU A 53 10.89 -0.95 0.51
C LEU A 53 10.98 -2.40 1.02
N LEU A 54 11.67 -3.28 0.29
CA LEU A 54 11.86 -4.69 0.65
C LEU A 54 13.16 -4.93 1.44
N GLY A 55 14.03 -3.93 1.54
CA GLY A 55 15.28 -4.03 2.29
C GLY A 55 15.08 -4.17 3.81
N GLU A 56 16.10 -4.69 4.50
CA GLU A 56 16.10 -4.92 5.95
C GLU A 56 15.81 -3.65 6.76
N ARG A 57 16.34 -2.51 6.31
CA ARG A 57 16.10 -1.20 6.94
C ARG A 57 14.67 -0.68 6.74
N SER A 58 13.93 -1.25 5.79
CA SER A 58 12.57 -0.85 5.44
C SER A 58 11.50 -1.77 6.06
N GLN A 59 11.87 -2.74 6.91
CA GLN A 59 10.93 -3.70 7.52
C GLN A 59 9.78 -3.04 8.29
N GLY A 60 10.06 -1.95 9.00
CA GLY A 60 9.03 -1.19 9.73
C GLY A 60 7.96 -0.60 8.81
N ILE A 61 8.39 0.07 7.74
CA ILE A 61 7.48 0.68 6.77
C ILE A 61 6.79 -0.37 5.88
N PHE A 62 7.49 -1.45 5.54
CA PHE A 62 6.92 -2.58 4.82
C PHE A 62 5.79 -3.26 5.60
N LYS A 63 5.94 -3.41 6.92
CA LYS A 63 4.87 -3.93 7.78
C LYS A 63 3.62 -3.04 7.72
N THR A 64 3.80 -1.73 7.74
CA THR A 64 2.68 -0.78 7.60
C THR A 64 2.03 -0.86 6.22
N LEU A 65 2.82 -0.98 5.15
CA LEU A 65 2.33 -1.20 3.79
C LEU A 65 1.53 -2.51 3.67
N PHE A 66 2.01 -3.58 4.30
CA PHE A 66 1.34 -4.88 4.30
C PHE A 66 0.01 -4.84 5.09
N LEU A 67 -0.03 -4.14 6.22
CA LEU A 67 -1.27 -3.92 6.98
C LEU A 67 -2.30 -3.13 6.16
N LEU A 68 -1.85 -2.13 5.41
CA LEU A 68 -2.70 -1.36 4.50
C LEU A 68 -3.32 -2.27 3.42
N GLY A 69 -2.55 -3.21 2.88
CA GLY A 69 -3.06 -4.26 1.99
C GLY A 69 -4.05 -5.21 2.65
N LYS A 70 -3.84 -5.60 3.91
CA LYS A 70 -4.72 -6.54 4.64
C LYS A 70 -6.10 -5.97 4.99
N SER A 71 -6.21 -4.65 5.23
CA SER A 71 -7.51 -4.00 5.45
C SER A 71 -8.52 -4.29 4.31
N LYS A 72 -8.05 -4.64 3.12
CA LYS A 72 -8.87 -5.02 1.96
C LYS A 72 -9.49 -6.41 2.04
N PHE A 73 -8.90 -7.32 2.82
CA PHE A 73 -9.22 -8.76 2.77
C PHE A 73 -10.16 -9.24 3.88
N LYS A 74 -10.56 -8.39 4.83
CA LYS A 74 -11.45 -8.79 5.93
C LYS A 74 -12.91 -9.01 5.53
N LYS A 75 -13.29 -8.77 4.26
CA LYS A 75 -14.69 -8.78 3.81
C LYS A 75 -14.95 -9.86 2.77
N SER A 76 -15.18 -11.09 3.22
CA SER A 76 -15.96 -12.09 2.46
C SER A 76 -16.52 -13.23 3.33
N GLU A 77 -16.04 -13.43 4.56
CA GLU A 77 -16.44 -14.61 5.34
C GLU A 77 -17.68 -14.40 6.26
N ARG A 78 -18.26 -13.19 6.33
CA ARG A 78 -19.38 -12.88 7.25
C ARG A 78 -20.76 -12.73 6.58
N LEU A 79 -20.88 -13.08 5.30
CA LEU A 79 -22.16 -13.10 4.56
C LEU A 79 -22.98 -14.39 4.75
N LYS A 80 -22.56 -15.31 5.63
CA LYS A 80 -23.39 -16.45 6.04
C LYS A 80 -24.47 -16.01 7.04
N LEU A 81 -25.42 -15.19 6.58
CA LEU A 81 -26.73 -15.08 7.22
C LEU A 81 -27.75 -15.63 6.23
N GLY A 82 -27.89 -16.95 6.22
CA GLY A 82 -28.66 -17.65 5.21
C GLY A 82 -29.01 -19.06 5.61
N SER A 83 -29.56 -19.26 6.81
CA SER A 83 -30.36 -20.45 7.06
C SER A 83 -31.45 -20.13 8.07
N GLN A 84 -32.69 -20.25 7.60
CA GLN A 84 -33.96 -20.23 8.33
C GLN A 84 -34.65 -18.87 8.47
N VAL A 85 -35.53 -18.55 7.51
CA VAL A 85 -36.65 -17.62 7.75
C VAL A 85 -37.94 -18.22 7.22
N HIS A 86 -38.89 -18.39 8.14
CA HIS A 86 -40.30 -18.56 7.88
C HIS A 86 -40.96 -17.26 8.38
N GLY A 87 -41.29 -16.31 7.50
CA GLY A 87 -41.85 -15.00 7.91
C GLY A 87 -42.05 -14.01 6.75
N GLY A 88 -43.21 -13.34 6.73
CA GLY A 88 -43.69 -12.49 5.63
C GLY A 88 -42.93 -11.16 5.40
N GLY A 89 -43.45 -10.32 4.48
CA GLY A 89 -42.76 -9.15 3.90
C GLY A 89 -42.19 -8.09 4.87
N LYS A 90 -42.73 -7.96 6.08
CA LYS A 90 -42.16 -7.07 7.13
C LYS A 90 -40.83 -7.60 7.68
N ALA A 91 -40.67 -8.92 7.80
CA ALA A 91 -39.41 -9.53 8.26
C ALA A 91 -38.29 -9.34 7.23
N LEU A 92 -38.61 -9.43 5.93
CA LEU A 92 -37.66 -9.18 4.85
C LEU A 92 -37.15 -7.73 4.83
N MET A 93 -38.04 -6.75 5.07
CA MET A 93 -37.65 -5.34 5.11
C MET A 93 -36.74 -5.02 6.31
N GLN A 94 -36.96 -5.69 7.45
CA GLN A 94 -36.13 -5.55 8.64
C GLN A 94 -34.75 -6.19 8.47
N ILE A 95 -34.69 -7.39 7.87
CA ILE A 95 -33.43 -8.06 7.52
C ILE A 95 -32.61 -7.20 6.54
N ALA A 96 -33.25 -6.62 5.53
CA ALA A 96 -32.56 -5.73 4.59
C ALA A 96 -31.98 -4.50 5.29
N GLY A 97 -32.72 -3.88 6.22
CA GLY A 97 -32.23 -2.77 7.04
C GLY A 97 -31.04 -3.14 7.93
N ASP A 98 -31.10 -4.31 8.58
CA ASP A 98 -30.02 -4.80 9.45
C ASP A 98 -28.76 -5.15 8.64
N VAL A 99 -28.91 -5.72 7.45
CA VAL A 99 -27.80 -5.99 6.52
C VAL A 99 -27.13 -4.69 6.07
N LEU A 100 -27.92 -3.67 5.71
CA LEU A 100 -27.39 -2.37 5.31
C LEU A 100 -26.64 -1.68 6.45
N ARG A 101 -27.21 -1.66 7.65
CA ARG A 101 -26.57 -1.06 8.83
C ARG A 101 -25.24 -1.75 9.16
N LYS A 102 -25.21 -3.09 9.12
CA LYS A 102 -23.98 -3.85 9.32
C LYS A 102 -22.93 -3.58 8.24
N MET A 103 -23.37 -3.47 6.98
CA MET A 103 -22.47 -3.11 5.88
C MET A 103 -21.88 -1.70 6.04
N GLU A 104 -22.68 -0.75 6.52
CA GLU A 104 -22.25 0.61 6.85
C GLU A 104 -21.20 0.60 7.96
N GLU A 105 -21.49 -0.04 9.10
CA GLU A 105 -20.54 -0.21 10.21
C GLU A 105 -19.22 -0.86 9.75
N ASP A 106 -19.30 -1.90 8.92
CA ASP A 106 -18.12 -2.57 8.36
C ASP A 106 -17.31 -1.63 7.44
N LEU A 107 -17.98 -0.85 6.58
CA LEU A 107 -17.31 0.11 5.69
C LEU A 107 -16.62 1.21 6.49
N ASP A 108 -17.29 1.71 7.53
CA ASP A 108 -16.79 2.75 8.40
C ASP A 108 -15.54 2.28 9.18
N SER A 109 -15.58 1.05 9.67
CA SER A 109 -14.46 0.37 10.30
C SER A 109 -13.26 0.22 9.34
N ILE A 110 -13.50 -0.29 8.12
CA ILE A 110 -12.46 -0.42 7.09
C ILE A 110 -11.85 0.93 6.73
N SER A 111 -12.68 1.97 6.59
CA SER A 111 -12.24 3.33 6.27
C SER A 111 -11.32 3.90 7.36
N LYS A 112 -11.68 3.69 8.63
CA LYS A 112 -10.87 4.08 9.80
C LYS A 112 -9.55 3.32 9.88
N GLU A 113 -9.58 1.98 9.75
CA GLU A 113 -8.38 1.13 9.74
C GLU A 113 -7.40 1.55 8.63
N TYR A 114 -7.92 1.76 7.41
CA TYR A 114 -7.12 2.21 6.27
C TYR A 114 -6.49 3.58 6.50
N SER A 115 -7.30 4.56 6.94
CA SER A 115 -6.84 5.94 7.13
C SER A 115 -5.77 6.03 8.20
N SER A 116 -5.92 5.28 9.30
CA SER A 116 -4.91 5.18 10.35
C SER A 116 -3.61 4.56 9.83
N SER A 117 -3.71 3.41 9.14
CA SER A 117 -2.53 2.72 8.58
C SER A 117 -1.80 3.57 7.55
N LEU A 118 -2.55 4.30 6.71
CA LEU A 118 -1.98 5.19 5.71
C LEU A 118 -1.25 6.37 6.35
N LYS A 119 -1.83 6.99 7.38
CA LYS A 119 -1.16 8.08 8.11
C LYS A 119 0.17 7.60 8.71
N VAL A 120 0.18 6.42 9.32
CA VAL A 120 1.41 5.82 9.85
C VAL A 120 2.42 5.61 8.73
N PHE A 121 2.01 5.08 7.58
CA PHE A 121 2.90 4.87 6.43
C PHE A 121 3.51 6.18 5.92
N ILE A 122 2.70 7.22 5.72
CA ILE A 122 3.15 8.55 5.27
C ILE A 122 4.10 9.19 6.29
N SER A 123 3.88 9.00 7.60
CA SER A 123 4.79 9.54 8.63
C SER A 123 6.16 8.82 8.67
N GLN A 124 6.22 7.56 8.22
CA GLN A 124 7.45 6.76 8.21
C GLN A 124 8.29 6.99 6.95
N LEU A 125 7.66 7.41 5.84
CA LEU A 125 8.32 7.68 4.56
C LEU A 125 9.53 8.63 4.67
N PRO A 126 9.43 9.81 5.32
CA PRO A 126 10.57 10.73 5.49
C PRO A 126 11.72 10.16 6.34
N LEU A 127 11.44 9.16 7.18
CA LEU A 127 12.44 8.56 8.07
C LEU A 127 13.34 7.55 7.35
N GLN A 128 13.03 7.19 6.10
CA GLN A 128 13.80 6.25 5.29
C GLN A 128 15.00 6.95 4.65
N HIS A 129 15.96 7.42 5.44
CA HIS A 129 17.14 8.15 4.94
C HIS A 129 18.01 7.37 3.95
N HIS A 130 17.91 6.03 3.94
CA HIS A 130 18.65 5.17 3.02
C HIS A 130 18.05 5.08 1.62
N VAL A 131 16.84 5.61 1.38
CA VAL A 131 16.16 5.60 0.08
C VAL A 131 15.62 6.98 -0.22
N ASP A 132 15.87 7.52 -1.41
CA ASP A 132 15.23 8.78 -1.81
C ASP A 132 13.75 8.56 -2.15
N LEU A 133 12.90 8.60 -1.14
CA LEU A 133 11.45 8.47 -1.26
C LEU A 133 10.74 9.82 -1.39
N LYS A 134 11.47 10.93 -1.57
CA LYS A 134 10.88 12.26 -1.69
C LYS A 134 9.87 12.33 -2.84
N PHE A 135 10.19 11.70 -3.97
CA PHE A 135 9.30 11.61 -5.12
C PHE A 135 8.03 10.81 -4.83
N LEU A 136 8.15 9.67 -4.12
CA LEU A 136 7.00 8.88 -3.71
C LEU A 136 6.13 9.66 -2.73
N LEU A 137 6.72 10.31 -1.73
CA LEU A 137 6.00 11.14 -0.76
C LEU A 137 5.25 12.28 -1.46
N PHE A 138 5.91 12.93 -2.42
CA PHE A 138 5.30 13.99 -3.21
C PHE A 138 4.13 13.47 -4.07
N ARG A 139 4.30 12.37 -4.80
CA ARG A 139 3.20 11.75 -5.57
C ARG A 139 2.02 11.35 -4.68
N LEU A 140 2.31 10.78 -3.51
CA LEU A 140 1.27 10.35 -2.58
C LEU A 140 0.53 11.53 -1.93
N ASN A 141 1.23 12.63 -1.61
CA ASN A 141 0.64 13.80 -0.93
C ASN A 141 0.43 15.02 -1.84
N PHE A 142 0.44 14.84 -3.16
CA PHE A 142 0.41 15.93 -4.15
C PHE A 142 -0.79 16.89 -3.97
N THR A 143 -1.91 16.40 -3.45
CA THR A 143 -3.14 17.19 -3.23
C THR A 143 -3.31 17.68 -1.79
N GLU A 144 -2.31 17.46 -0.92
CA GLU A 144 -2.40 17.63 0.54
C GLU A 144 -3.58 16.89 1.19
N TYR A 145 -4.21 15.97 0.44
CA TYR A 145 -5.42 15.29 0.87
C TYR A 145 -5.25 14.58 2.21
N TYR A 146 -4.03 14.08 2.48
CA TYR A 146 -3.68 13.41 3.72
C TYR A 146 -3.22 14.35 4.84
N SER A 147 -2.80 15.57 4.51
CA SER A 147 -2.43 16.63 5.46
C SER A 147 -3.64 17.37 6.04
N ARG A 148 -4.83 17.24 5.44
CA ARG A 148 -6.07 17.92 5.90
C ARG A 148 -6.62 17.42 7.24
N PHE A 149 -6.07 16.36 7.82
CA PHE A 149 -6.53 15.81 9.10
C PHE A 149 -5.45 16.01 10.17
N PRO A 150 -5.65 16.96 11.11
CA PRO A 150 -4.67 17.22 12.17
C PRO A 150 -4.42 15.99 13.05
N PRO A 151 -3.22 15.83 13.63
CA PRO A 151 -2.96 14.86 14.68
C PRO A 151 -3.61 15.34 15.97
N GLY A 152 -4.64 14.64 16.43
CA GLY A 152 -5.24 14.86 17.75
C GLY A 152 -6.48 15.74 17.75
N LYS A 153 -7.64 15.09 17.90
CA LYS A 153 -8.82 15.52 18.66
C LYS A 153 -9.89 14.44 18.50
N TYR A 154 -9.74 13.33 19.21
CA TYR A 154 -10.82 12.48 19.76
C TYR A 154 -10.23 11.73 20.95
#